data_AF-A0A521UEG4-F1
#
_entry.id   AF-A0A521UEG4-F1
#
_cell.length_a   1.000
_cell.length_b   1.000
_cell.length_c   1.000
_cell.angle_alpha   90.00
_cell.angle_beta   90.00
_cell.angle_gamma   90.00
#
_symmetry.space_group_name_H-M   'P 1'
#
loop_
_entity.id
_entity.type
_entity.pdbx_description
1 polymer ?
#
loop_
_entity_poly.entity_id
_entity_poly.type
_entity_poly.pdbx_seq_one_letter_code
_entity_poly.pdbx_strand_id
1 'polypeptide(L)'
;MLVAPTLILSVSLTLGPAQPLRLDDELAVFSPSITEVGLQVDRFDIGRRRGAGRQSIAQADAPAAVAVVPVTGGGAAQAAAPATSGEEAAPEEVASPSCDIDCETAREDATLARYVMRSRARTLRTHRAFAIATWSTMLVTEVLGTIQAVNQDTWFGRGNCASDPSAFACEQSSMITGIHLGFAFTTTALYTTTGVLAIAAPDPENASSGEGRAQSTLRLHKTLAWVHGVGMVLLPILGLLSARPQILGIDNQDDRADFSRAMRTTHVFVGLATFAALTVAGALEF
;
A
#
# COMPACT_ATOMS: atom_id res chain seq x y z
N MET A 1 -17.90 22.80 11.95
CA MET A 1 -16.78 21.85 11.97
C MET A 1 -17.33 20.47 12.35
N LEU A 2 -17.49 19.58 11.37
CA LEU A 2 -17.81 18.17 11.62
C LEU A 2 -16.50 17.45 11.94
N VAL A 3 -16.38 16.93 13.17
CA VAL A 3 -15.27 16.03 13.53
C VAL A 3 -15.58 14.69 12.89
N ALA A 4 -14.82 14.31 11.86
CA ALA A 4 -14.92 12.98 11.28
C ALA A 4 -14.44 11.96 12.34
N PRO A 5 -15.19 10.87 12.61
CA PRO A 5 -14.74 9.84 13.52
C PRO A 5 -13.51 9.14 12.95
N THR A 6 -12.40 9.16 13.68
CA THR A 6 -11.20 8.39 13.35
C THR A 6 -11.45 6.92 13.67
N LEU A 7 -11.55 6.08 12.65
CA LEU A 7 -11.70 4.64 12.78
C LEU A 7 -10.30 4.01 12.81
N ILE A 8 -9.91 3.42 13.93
CA ILE A 8 -8.64 2.71 14.07
C ILE A 8 -8.92 1.23 13.83
N LEU A 9 -8.35 0.69 12.75
CA LEU A 9 -8.45 -0.74 12.43
C LEU A 9 -7.21 -1.44 12.99
N SER A 10 -7.39 -2.24 14.04
CA SER A 10 -6.34 -3.12 14.56
C SER A 10 -6.54 -4.52 13.97
N VAL A 11 -5.52 -5.02 13.27
CA VAL A 11 -5.50 -6.39 12.76
C VAL A 11 -4.48 -7.17 13.58
N SER A 12 -4.95 -8.13 14.36
CA SER A 12 -4.10 -9.04 15.14
C SER A 12 -4.06 -10.39 14.44
N LEU A 13 -2.87 -10.85 14.03
CA LEU A 13 -2.66 -12.24 13.64
C LEU A 13 -2.14 -13.03 14.84
N THR A 14 -2.95 -13.95 15.35
CA THR A 14 -2.53 -14.96 16.32
C THR A 14 -2.08 -16.21 15.58
N LEU A 15 -0.77 -16.49 15.58
CA LEU A 15 -0.26 -17.79 15.17
C LEU A 15 -0.51 -18.82 16.28
N GLY A 16 -1.14 -19.94 15.94
CA GLY A 16 -1.33 -21.06 16.87
C GLY A 16 -0.01 -21.67 17.34
N PRO A 17 -0.03 -22.51 18.40
CA PRO A 17 1.18 -23.15 18.93
C PRO A 17 1.87 -23.98 17.84
N ALA A 18 3.16 -23.71 17.62
CA ALA A 18 3.98 -24.47 16.69
C ALA A 18 4.01 -25.94 17.11
N GLN A 19 3.50 -26.83 16.26
CA GLN A 19 3.66 -28.26 16.50
C GLN A 19 5.14 -28.64 16.31
N PRO A 20 5.71 -29.49 17.19
CA PRO A 20 7.09 -29.93 17.05
C PRO A 20 7.27 -30.70 15.75
N LEU A 21 8.20 -30.23 14.92
CA LEU A 21 8.61 -30.88 13.66
C LEU A 21 9.18 -32.27 13.96
N ARG A 22 8.47 -33.32 13.51
CA ARG A 22 9.04 -34.66 13.35
C ARG A 22 9.82 -34.70 12.05
N LEU A 23 11.09 -35.06 12.13
CA LEU A 23 12.07 -35.02 11.04
C LEU A 23 12.03 -36.26 10.11
N ASP A 24 11.02 -37.11 10.24
CA ASP A 24 10.97 -38.42 9.57
C ASP A 24 10.02 -38.48 8.36
N ASP A 25 9.30 -37.40 8.03
CA ASP A 25 8.42 -37.34 6.86
C ASP A 25 9.00 -36.41 5.78
N GLU A 26 9.49 -37.00 4.69
CA GLU A 26 9.73 -36.28 3.43
C GLU A 26 8.44 -35.56 2.99
N LEU A 27 8.55 -34.27 2.70
CA LEU A 27 7.53 -33.41 2.06
C LEU A 27 6.31 -33.03 2.92
N ALA A 28 6.52 -32.66 4.19
CA ALA A 28 5.51 -31.92 4.95
C ALA A 28 5.27 -30.53 4.33
N VAL A 29 4.19 -30.43 3.54
CA VAL A 29 3.57 -29.19 3.08
C VAL A 29 3.40 -28.27 4.29
N PHE A 30 4.00 -27.07 4.23
CA PHE A 30 3.71 -26.00 5.18
C PHE A 30 2.25 -25.60 5.00
N SER A 31 1.36 -26.19 5.80
CA SER A 31 -0.05 -25.85 5.87
C SER A 31 -0.23 -24.93 7.08
N PRO A 32 -0.11 -23.60 6.92
CA PRO A 32 -0.50 -22.71 7.99
C PRO A 32 -2.01 -22.84 8.14
N SER A 33 -2.45 -23.62 9.13
CA SER A 33 -3.82 -23.56 9.61
C SER A 33 -4.00 -22.18 10.25
N ILE A 34 -4.36 -21.19 9.44
CA ILE A 34 -4.93 -19.94 9.94
C ILE A 34 -6.31 -20.32 10.44
N THR A 35 -6.39 -20.71 11.71
CA THR A 35 -7.61 -21.21 12.33
C THR A 35 -8.60 -20.08 12.64
N GLU A 36 -8.15 -18.83 12.73
CA GLU A 36 -9.02 -17.72 13.06
C GLU A 36 -8.44 -16.39 12.56
N VAL A 37 -9.21 -15.65 11.77
CA VAL A 37 -8.96 -14.23 11.48
C VAL A 37 -10.04 -13.45 12.21
N GLY A 38 -9.73 -13.01 13.43
CA GLY A 38 -10.63 -12.18 14.23
C GLY A 38 -10.51 -10.71 13.80
N LEU A 39 -11.56 -10.17 13.18
CA LEU A 39 -11.69 -8.73 12.98
C LEU A 39 -12.38 -8.13 14.21
N GLN A 40 -11.61 -7.65 15.18
CA GLN A 40 -12.17 -6.96 16.34
C GLN A 40 -12.30 -5.46 16.03
N VAL A 41 -13.54 -4.99 15.90
CA VAL A 41 -13.85 -3.56 15.74
C VAL A 41 -14.15 -2.98 17.12
N ASP A 42 -13.14 -2.43 17.77
CA ASP A 42 -13.36 -1.72 19.04
C ASP A 42 -14.09 -0.40 18.77
N ARG A 43 -15.28 -0.25 19.36
CA ARG A 43 -16.10 0.96 19.29
C ARG A 43 -15.42 2.04 20.14
N PHE A 44 -14.86 3.07 19.51
CA PHE A 44 -14.30 4.20 20.24
C PHE A 44 -15.41 5.11 20.76
N ASP A 45 -15.59 5.16 22.08
CA ASP A 45 -16.57 6.00 22.75
C ASP A 45 -16.08 7.45 22.79
N ILE A 46 -16.71 8.35 22.01
CA ILE A 46 -16.45 9.79 22.05
C ILE A 46 -17.26 10.38 23.21
N GLY A 47 -16.87 10.00 24.43
CA GLY A 47 -17.49 10.38 25.68
C GLY A 47 -16.53 11.13 26.59
N ARG A 48 -16.47 12.46 26.44
CA ARG A 48 -16.21 13.43 27.53
C ARG A 48 -14.87 13.29 28.30
N ARG A 49 -13.83 14.03 27.87
CA ARG A 49 -12.74 14.47 28.76
C ARG A 49 -12.78 15.98 29.01
N ARG A 50 -13.48 16.37 30.07
CA ARG A 50 -13.14 17.55 30.88
C ARG A 50 -12.28 17.04 32.04
N GLY A 51 -11.13 17.67 32.28
CA GLY A 51 -10.44 17.56 33.57
C GLY A 51 -8.96 17.22 33.47
N ALA A 52 -8.16 18.28 33.58
CA ALA A 52 -6.85 18.39 34.23
C ALA A 52 -6.06 17.11 34.57
N GLY A 53 -4.83 17.04 34.05
CA GLY A 53 -3.81 16.13 34.54
C GLY A 53 -2.48 16.32 33.83
N ARG A 54 -1.62 17.19 34.38
CA ARG A 54 -0.17 17.20 34.10
C ARG A 54 0.37 15.79 34.30
N GLN A 55 0.85 15.13 33.24
CA GLN A 55 1.72 13.97 33.37
C GLN A 55 2.94 14.11 32.46
N SER A 56 4.08 14.10 33.15
CA SER A 56 5.44 13.96 32.66
C SER A 56 5.55 12.83 31.64
N ILE A 57 6.00 13.14 30.41
CA ILE A 57 6.40 12.12 29.44
C ILE A 57 7.84 11.75 29.76
N ALA A 58 7.98 10.57 30.39
CA ALA A 58 9.23 9.84 30.43
C ALA A 58 9.58 9.35 29.03
N GLN A 59 10.85 9.54 28.68
CA GLN A 59 11.51 9.11 27.46
C GLN A 59 11.53 7.58 27.40
N ALA A 60 11.04 7.01 26.29
CA ALA A 60 11.14 5.59 26.00
C ALA A 60 12.07 5.38 24.80
N ASP A 61 13.05 4.49 24.99
CA ASP A 61 14.09 4.12 24.05
C ASP A 61 13.52 3.49 22.76
N ALA A 62 14.11 3.89 21.63
CA ALA A 62 13.83 3.32 20.31
C ALA A 62 14.73 2.09 20.06
N PRO A 63 14.22 1.00 19.44
CA PRO A 63 15.05 -0.11 19.00
C PRO A 63 15.85 0.23 17.73
N ALA A 64 16.98 -0.46 17.62
CA ALA A 64 18.05 -0.27 16.64
C ALA A 64 17.62 -0.31 15.17
N ALA A 65 18.14 0.63 14.40
CA ALA A 65 18.00 0.71 12.95
C ALA A 65 18.76 -0.42 12.24
N VAL A 66 18.08 -1.07 11.29
CA VAL A 66 18.69 -1.97 10.30
C VAL A 66 19.45 -1.11 9.29
N ALA A 67 20.75 -1.37 9.14
CA ALA A 67 21.64 -0.67 8.23
C ALA A 67 21.29 -1.01 6.77
N VAL A 68 20.90 0.02 6.00
CA VAL A 68 20.82 -0.04 4.55
C VAL A 68 22.18 0.38 3.99
N VAL A 69 22.80 -0.51 3.22
CA VAL A 69 24.07 -0.29 2.52
C VAL A 69 23.88 0.76 1.41
N PRO A 70 24.70 1.82 1.34
CA PRO A 70 24.63 2.78 0.24
C PRO A 70 25.34 2.25 -1.01
N VAL A 71 24.66 2.33 -2.15
CA VAL A 71 25.26 2.21 -3.48
C VAL A 71 25.97 3.52 -3.80
N THR A 72 27.28 3.43 -4.01
CA THR A 72 28.17 4.52 -4.42
C THR A 72 28.29 4.60 -5.95
N GLY A 73 28.20 5.82 -6.46
CA GLY A 73 28.53 6.22 -7.84
C GLY A 73 27.75 7.50 -8.16
N GLY A 74 28.33 8.67 -8.44
CA GLY A 74 29.68 9.03 -8.86
C GLY A 74 29.54 9.87 -10.14
N GLY A 75 29.87 11.17 -10.10
CA GLY A 75 30.10 11.96 -11.32
C GLY A 75 29.47 13.36 -11.41
N ALA A 76 30.19 14.32 -10.83
CA ALA A 76 30.42 15.73 -11.22
C ALA A 76 29.56 16.43 -12.30
N ALA A 77 29.09 17.64 -11.96
CA ALA A 77 29.26 18.83 -12.80
C ALA A 77 29.25 20.11 -11.94
N GLN A 78 30.41 20.75 -11.90
CA GLN A 78 30.70 22.02 -11.23
C GLN A 78 30.42 23.13 -12.25
N ALA A 79 29.53 24.07 -11.95
CA ALA A 79 29.29 25.26 -12.78
C ALA A 79 29.39 26.51 -11.92
N ALA A 80 30.28 27.40 -12.36
CA ALA A 80 30.75 28.60 -11.69
C ALA A 80 29.66 29.68 -11.56
N ALA A 81 29.75 30.43 -10.46
CA ALA A 81 28.97 31.64 -10.20
C ALA A 81 29.57 32.87 -10.93
N PRO A 82 28.75 33.82 -11.41
CA PRO A 82 29.20 35.17 -11.65
C PRO A 82 29.01 36.02 -10.38
N ALA A 83 30.07 36.72 -9.99
CA ALA A 83 30.03 37.79 -8.99
C ALA A 83 29.44 39.05 -9.63
N THR A 84 28.31 39.53 -9.10
CA THR A 84 27.80 40.87 -9.34
C THR A 84 27.85 41.66 -8.04
N SER A 85 28.85 42.53 -7.95
CA SER A 85 28.94 43.63 -7.00
C SER A 85 27.94 44.72 -7.42
N GLY A 86 26.85 44.86 -6.68
CA GLY A 86 25.87 45.93 -6.83
C GLY A 86 25.68 46.63 -5.49
N GLU A 87 26.15 47.87 -5.44
CA GLU A 87 25.91 48.96 -4.50
C GLU A 87 24.79 48.73 -3.45
N GLU A 88 25.20 48.70 -2.18
CA GLU A 88 24.34 48.63 -0.99
C GLU A 88 23.64 49.99 -0.79
N ALA A 89 22.48 50.17 -1.41
CA ALA A 89 21.53 51.21 -1.01
C ALA A 89 20.90 50.78 0.32
N ALA A 90 21.11 51.60 1.35
CA ALA A 90 20.53 51.41 2.67
C ALA A 90 19.03 51.09 2.57
N PRO A 91 18.54 50.04 3.24
CA PRO A 91 17.12 49.73 3.21
C PRO A 91 16.37 50.89 3.84
N GLU A 92 15.60 51.58 3.02
CA GLU A 92 14.50 52.41 3.48
C GLU A 92 13.66 51.51 4.39
N GLU A 93 13.63 51.87 5.68
CA GLU A 93 12.85 51.21 6.72
C GLU A 93 11.38 51.36 6.33
N VAL A 94 10.91 50.47 5.43
CA VAL A 94 9.51 50.35 5.08
C VAL A 94 8.83 49.96 6.38
N ALA A 95 8.25 50.97 7.03
CA ALA A 95 7.44 50.83 8.21
C ALA A 95 6.51 49.64 7.98
N SER A 96 6.74 48.58 8.75
CA SER A 96 5.96 47.36 8.72
C SER A 96 4.49 47.76 8.65
N PRO A 97 3.73 47.36 7.61
CA PRO A 97 2.31 47.65 7.57
C PRO A 97 1.74 47.20 8.91
N SER A 98 1.15 48.13 9.66
CA SER A 98 0.60 47.84 10.98
C SER A 98 -0.41 46.71 10.81
N CYS A 99 -0.05 45.52 11.24
CA CYS A 99 -0.94 44.37 11.27
C CYS A 99 -2.05 44.72 12.26
N ASP A 100 -3.17 45.23 11.74
CA ASP A 100 -4.42 45.45 12.48
C ASP A 100 -5.11 44.11 12.82
N ILE A 101 -4.56 43.00 12.32
CA ILE A 101 -4.82 41.63 12.73
C ILE A 101 -3.73 41.27 13.75
N ASP A 102 -4.15 40.92 14.99
CA ASP A 102 -3.28 40.53 16.11
C ASP A 102 -2.01 39.82 15.63
N CYS A 103 -0.85 40.47 15.78
CA CYS A 103 0.46 39.91 15.42
C CYS A 103 0.70 38.51 16.03
N GLU A 104 0.08 38.24 17.18
CA GLU A 104 0.10 36.93 17.84
C GLU A 104 -0.61 35.87 16.99
N THR A 105 -1.82 36.14 16.48
CA THR A 105 -2.58 35.21 15.63
C THR A 105 -1.83 34.89 14.34
N ALA A 106 -1.24 35.90 13.69
CA ALA A 106 -0.42 35.69 12.49
C ALA A 106 0.80 34.79 12.77
N ARG A 107 1.42 34.93 13.95
CA ARG A 107 2.55 34.11 14.38
C ARG A 107 2.13 32.67 14.71
N GLU A 108 0.98 32.49 15.35
CA GLU A 108 0.38 31.19 15.64
C GLU A 108 0.04 30.44 14.35
N ASP A 109 -0.60 31.11 13.39
CA ASP A 109 -0.94 30.54 12.08
C ASP A 109 0.32 30.11 11.31
N ALA A 110 1.36 30.94 11.28
CA ALA A 110 2.63 30.60 10.65
C ALA A 110 3.32 29.41 11.34
N THR A 111 3.10 29.21 12.65
CA THR A 111 3.63 28.08 13.41
C THR A 111 2.84 26.81 13.11
N LEU A 112 1.51 26.90 13.08
CA LEU A 112 0.60 25.82 12.72
C LEU A 112 0.85 25.34 11.29
N ALA A 113 0.96 26.25 10.32
CA ALA A 113 1.25 25.92 8.92
C ALA A 113 2.58 25.15 8.81
N ARG A 114 3.64 25.62 9.47
CA ARG A 114 4.93 24.92 9.51
C ARG A 114 4.86 23.54 10.17
N TYR A 115 4.01 23.37 11.17
CA TYR A 115 3.78 22.08 11.82
C TYR A 115 3.04 21.12 10.89
N VAL A 116 1.93 21.55 10.28
CA VAL A 116 1.13 20.76 9.34
C VAL A 116 1.97 20.32 8.15
N MET A 117 2.78 21.20 7.56
CA MET A 117 3.65 20.87 6.43
C MET A 117 4.73 19.84 6.81
N ARG A 118 5.32 19.95 8.01
CA ARG A 118 6.29 18.96 8.51
C ARG A 118 5.64 17.60 8.77
N SER A 119 4.42 17.58 9.33
CA SER A 119 3.66 16.37 9.56
C SER A 119 3.32 15.69 8.23
N ARG A 120 2.78 16.44 7.26
CA ARG A 120 2.47 15.95 5.91
C ARG A 120 3.69 15.37 5.21
N ALA A 121 4.82 16.08 5.22
CA ALA A 121 6.05 15.59 4.60
C ALA A 121 6.54 14.26 5.20
N ARG A 122 6.33 14.04 6.50
CA ARG A 122 6.65 12.78 7.17
C ARG A 122 5.70 11.66 6.71
N THR A 123 4.40 11.91 6.70
CA THR A 123 3.39 10.93 6.25
C THR A 123 3.57 10.55 4.79
N LEU A 124 3.89 11.50 3.91
CA LEU A 124 4.13 11.22 2.50
C LEU A 124 5.40 10.39 2.28
N ARG A 125 6.44 10.61 3.09
CA ARG A 125 7.66 9.78 3.04
C ARG A 125 7.37 8.34 3.45
N THR A 126 6.58 8.13 4.50
CA THR A 126 6.19 6.78 4.92
C THR A 126 5.27 6.13 3.90
N HIS A 127 4.28 6.87 3.39
CA HIS A 127 3.40 6.41 2.31
C HIS A 127 4.19 5.91 1.10
N ARG A 128 5.15 6.72 0.62
CA ARG A 128 6.03 6.36 -0.50
C ARG A 128 6.81 5.06 -0.25
N ALA A 129 7.35 4.87 0.95
CA ALA A 129 8.08 3.65 1.28
C ALA A 129 7.18 2.41 1.22
N PHE A 130 5.97 2.51 1.80
CA PHE A 130 4.98 1.42 1.75
C PHE A 130 4.43 1.20 0.33
N ALA A 131 4.27 2.24 -0.47
CA ALA A 131 3.84 2.14 -1.86
C ALA A 131 4.87 1.37 -2.71
N ILE A 132 6.17 1.66 -2.56
CA ILE A 132 7.25 0.92 -3.23
C ILE A 132 7.27 -0.55 -2.79
N ALA A 133 7.11 -0.81 -1.49
CA ALA A 133 7.03 -2.16 -0.97
C ALA A 133 5.83 -2.92 -1.56
N THR A 134 4.65 -2.29 -1.56
CA THR A 134 3.41 -2.84 -2.15
C THR A 134 3.59 -3.17 -3.63
N TRP A 135 4.17 -2.24 -4.41
CA TRP A 135 4.44 -2.46 -5.83
C TRP A 135 5.37 -3.67 -6.04
N SER A 136 6.43 -3.76 -5.24
CA SER A 136 7.41 -4.85 -5.34
C SER A 136 6.81 -6.21 -5.00
N THR A 137 6.00 -6.30 -3.93
CA THR A 137 5.34 -7.56 -3.56
C THR A 137 4.25 -7.94 -4.55
N MET A 138 3.51 -6.96 -5.10
CA MET A 138 2.51 -7.20 -6.13
C MET A 138 3.17 -7.74 -7.41
N LEU A 139 4.32 -7.19 -7.82
CA LEU A 139 5.07 -7.70 -8.97
C LEU A 139 5.44 -9.18 -8.80
N VAL A 140 5.94 -9.57 -7.63
CA VAL A 140 6.25 -10.98 -7.34
C VAL A 140 4.98 -11.84 -7.39
N THR A 141 3.87 -11.33 -6.83
CA THR A 141 2.56 -11.99 -6.88
C THR A 141 2.12 -12.23 -8.32
N GLU A 142 2.22 -11.22 -9.20
CA GLU A 142 1.87 -11.32 -10.63
C GLU A 142 2.72 -12.34 -11.38
N VAL A 143 4.03 -12.37 -11.13
CA VAL A 143 4.93 -13.36 -11.75
C VAL A 143 4.52 -14.78 -11.35
N LEU A 144 4.29 -15.02 -10.06
CA LEU A 144 3.85 -16.33 -9.56
C LEU A 144 2.44 -16.71 -10.05
N GLY A 145 1.53 -15.73 -10.16
CA GLY A 145 0.19 -15.91 -10.70
C GLY A 145 0.22 -16.25 -12.19
N THR A 146 1.11 -15.62 -12.95
CA THR A 146 1.31 -15.90 -14.38
C THR A 146 1.86 -17.30 -14.59
N ILE A 147 2.85 -17.75 -13.79
CA ILE A 147 3.36 -19.12 -13.85
C ILE A 147 2.22 -20.12 -13.61
N GLN A 148 1.38 -19.89 -12.60
CA GLN A 148 0.21 -20.74 -12.35
C GLN A 148 -0.79 -20.71 -13.51
N ALA A 149 -1.05 -19.54 -14.09
CA ALA A 149 -2.00 -19.39 -15.19
C ALA A 149 -1.56 -20.12 -16.47
N VAL A 150 -0.26 -20.14 -16.76
CA VAL A 150 0.31 -20.91 -17.89
C VAL A 150 0.22 -22.42 -17.65
N ASN A 151 0.35 -22.83 -16.39
CA ASN A 151 0.36 -24.24 -16.00
C ASN A 151 -1.05 -24.84 -15.82
N GLN A 152 -2.07 -24.01 -15.61
CA GLN A 152 -3.44 -24.43 -15.36
C GLN A 152 -4.36 -24.13 -16.55
N ASP A 153 -5.46 -24.86 -16.64
CA ASP A 153 -6.46 -24.60 -17.67
C ASP A 153 -7.11 -23.22 -17.47
N THR A 154 -7.20 -22.47 -18.55
CA THR A 154 -7.86 -21.16 -18.64
C THR A 154 -8.87 -21.18 -19.80
N TRP A 155 -9.59 -20.08 -20.04
CA TRP A 155 -10.41 -19.96 -21.24
C TRP A 155 -9.60 -19.89 -22.53
N PHE A 156 -8.28 -19.66 -22.45
CA PHE A 156 -7.40 -19.60 -23.62
C PHE A 156 -6.87 -20.96 -24.05
N GLY A 157 -7.11 -22.00 -23.27
CA GLY A 157 -6.71 -23.35 -23.61
C GLY A 157 -6.35 -24.19 -22.40
N ARG A 158 -5.86 -25.39 -22.71
CA ARG A 158 -5.29 -26.29 -21.70
C ARG A 158 -3.97 -25.75 -21.20
N GLY A 159 -3.74 -25.85 -19.90
CA GLY A 159 -2.46 -25.48 -19.29
C GLY A 159 -1.35 -26.46 -19.64
N ASN A 160 -0.10 -26.04 -19.44
CA ASN A 160 1.07 -26.87 -19.71
C ASN A 160 1.02 -28.20 -18.94
N CYS A 161 0.61 -28.20 -17.67
CA CYS A 161 0.61 -29.43 -16.87
C CYS A 161 -0.42 -30.47 -17.32
N ALA A 162 -1.45 -30.07 -18.08
CA ALA A 162 -2.39 -31.01 -18.67
C ALA A 162 -1.87 -31.64 -19.97
N SER A 163 -0.93 -31.00 -20.65
CA SER A 163 -0.37 -31.45 -21.94
C SER A 163 1.01 -32.09 -21.80
N ASP A 164 1.83 -31.60 -20.89
CA ASP A 164 3.15 -32.10 -20.54
C ASP A 164 3.36 -32.03 -19.02
N PRO A 165 3.22 -33.16 -18.30
CA PRO A 165 3.45 -33.21 -16.85
C PRO A 165 4.88 -32.85 -16.43
N SER A 166 5.86 -32.91 -17.34
CA SER A 166 7.26 -32.55 -17.08
C SER A 166 7.56 -31.06 -17.24
N ALA A 167 6.55 -30.27 -17.66
CA ALA A 167 6.69 -28.83 -17.80
C ALA A 167 7.07 -28.17 -16.46
N PHE A 168 7.78 -27.05 -16.56
CA PHE A 168 8.26 -26.30 -15.41
C PHE A 168 7.12 -26.02 -14.42
N ALA A 169 7.39 -26.20 -13.11
CA ALA A 169 6.47 -25.87 -12.02
C ALA A 169 5.19 -26.72 -11.91
N CYS A 170 5.04 -27.83 -12.66
CA CYS A 170 3.90 -28.74 -12.49
C CYS A 170 3.98 -29.55 -11.20
N GLU A 171 5.15 -30.10 -10.87
CA GLU A 171 5.39 -30.85 -9.63
C GLU A 171 5.36 -29.95 -8.39
N GLN A 172 5.79 -28.68 -8.52
CA GLN A 172 5.81 -27.69 -7.45
C GLN A 172 4.54 -26.83 -7.38
N SER A 173 3.45 -27.26 -8.00
CA SER A 173 2.21 -26.47 -8.09
C SER A 173 1.65 -26.06 -6.73
N SER A 174 1.72 -26.94 -5.72
CA SER A 174 1.29 -26.64 -4.34
C SER A 174 2.16 -25.58 -3.67
N MET A 175 3.48 -25.69 -3.80
CA MET A 175 4.44 -24.73 -3.24
C MET A 175 4.26 -23.35 -3.87
N ILE A 176 4.17 -23.26 -5.20
CA ILE A 176 3.98 -21.98 -5.91
C ILE A 176 2.66 -21.33 -5.53
N THR A 177 1.58 -22.13 -5.41
CA THR A 177 0.28 -21.64 -4.92
C THR A 177 0.40 -21.07 -3.51
N GLY A 178 1.12 -21.75 -2.61
CA GLY A 178 1.37 -21.30 -1.24
C GLY A 178 2.17 -19.99 -1.18
N ILE A 179 3.25 -19.89 -1.95
CA ILE A 179 4.09 -18.67 -2.03
C ILE A 179 3.28 -17.52 -2.63
N HIS A 180 2.54 -17.75 -3.72
CA HIS A 180 1.65 -16.75 -4.32
C HIS A 180 0.63 -16.21 -3.31
N LEU A 181 -0.03 -17.11 -2.56
CA LEU A 181 -0.99 -16.72 -1.54
C LEU A 181 -0.33 -15.90 -0.42
N GLY A 182 0.87 -16.29 0.02
CA GLY A 182 1.65 -15.54 1.01
C GLY A 182 1.94 -14.11 0.54
N PHE A 183 2.47 -13.95 -0.67
CA PHE A 183 2.74 -12.63 -1.26
C PHE A 183 1.46 -11.82 -1.52
N ALA A 184 0.35 -12.46 -1.87
CA ALA A 184 -0.95 -11.80 -2.02
C ALA A 184 -1.44 -11.21 -0.68
N PHE A 185 -1.32 -11.94 0.42
CA PHE A 185 -1.64 -11.42 1.76
C PHE A 185 -0.72 -10.28 2.16
N THR A 186 0.60 -10.43 1.96
CA THR A 186 1.57 -9.36 2.26
C THR A 186 1.27 -8.10 1.45
N THR A 187 0.98 -8.25 0.16
CA THR A 187 0.60 -7.13 -0.72
C THR A 187 -0.67 -6.45 -0.23
N THR A 188 -1.69 -7.21 0.16
CA THR A 188 -2.95 -6.67 0.70
C THR A 188 -2.72 -5.86 1.98
N ALA A 189 -1.88 -6.35 2.89
CA ALA A 189 -1.54 -5.65 4.12
C ALA A 189 -0.79 -4.34 3.84
N LEU A 190 0.27 -4.39 3.02
CA LEU A 190 1.05 -3.20 2.64
C LEU A 190 0.19 -2.17 1.91
N TYR A 191 -0.67 -2.63 0.99
CA TYR A 191 -1.61 -1.78 0.25
C TYR A 191 -2.60 -1.09 1.20
N THR A 192 -3.15 -1.83 2.17
CA THR A 192 -4.06 -1.27 3.17
C THR A 192 -3.37 -0.21 4.01
N THR A 193 -2.15 -0.47 4.48
CA THR A 193 -1.34 0.53 5.21
C THR A 193 -1.10 1.78 4.36
N THR A 194 -0.76 1.60 3.08
CA THR A 194 -0.55 2.70 2.13
C THR A 194 -1.80 3.56 1.99
N GLY A 195 -2.98 2.94 1.88
CA GLY A 195 -4.28 3.62 1.83
C GLY A 195 -4.62 4.39 3.12
N VAL A 196 -4.39 3.78 4.29
CA VAL A 196 -4.58 4.45 5.59
C VAL A 196 -3.68 5.68 5.71
N LEU A 197 -2.41 5.58 5.31
CA LEU A 197 -1.48 6.71 5.29
C LEU A 197 -1.92 7.81 4.32
N ALA A 198 -2.51 7.45 3.17
CA ALA A 198 -3.05 8.42 2.22
C ALA A 198 -4.24 9.19 2.80
N ILE A 199 -5.17 8.51 3.49
CA ILE A 199 -6.33 9.14 4.14
C ILE A 199 -5.90 10.02 5.32
N ALA A 200 -4.87 9.62 6.05
CA ALA A 200 -4.36 10.37 7.20
C ALA A 200 -3.51 11.61 6.80
N ALA A 201 -3.12 11.74 5.53
CA ALA A 201 -2.35 12.88 5.07
C ALA A 201 -3.23 14.14 5.00
N PRO A 202 -2.85 15.25 5.67
CA PRO A 202 -3.61 16.50 5.57
C PRO A 202 -3.66 17.02 4.13
N ASP A 203 -4.86 17.34 3.63
CA ASP A 203 -5.06 17.93 2.30
C ASP A 203 -4.81 19.44 2.35
N PRO A 204 -3.81 19.98 1.65
CA PRO A 204 -3.62 21.42 1.56
C PRO A 204 -4.70 22.02 0.66
N GLU A 205 -5.65 22.72 1.26
CA GLU A 205 -6.53 23.75 0.68
C GLU A 205 -6.79 23.64 -0.83
N ASN A 206 -7.60 22.64 -1.22
CA ASN A 206 -8.07 22.44 -2.59
C ASN A 206 -6.95 22.25 -3.64
N ALA A 207 -5.87 21.54 -3.31
CA ALA A 207 -4.78 21.21 -4.25
C ALA A 207 -5.24 20.56 -5.58
N SER A 208 -6.49 20.08 -5.67
CA SER A 208 -7.08 19.49 -6.89
C SER A 208 -7.89 20.47 -7.77
N SER A 209 -8.15 21.70 -7.31
CA SER A 209 -9.13 22.63 -7.91
C SER A 209 -8.60 23.54 -9.04
N GLY A 210 -7.33 23.44 -9.41
CA GLY A 210 -6.72 24.26 -10.48
C GLY A 210 -6.66 23.59 -11.86
N GLU A 211 -6.41 24.38 -12.90
CA GLU A 211 -6.24 23.92 -14.29
C GLU A 211 -4.79 23.53 -14.65
N GLY A 212 -3.84 23.74 -13.73
CA GLY A 212 -2.42 23.48 -13.99
C GLY A 212 -2.06 22.00 -14.13
N ARG A 213 -0.86 21.75 -14.66
CA ARG A 213 -0.32 20.40 -14.89
C ARG A 213 -0.29 19.56 -13.60
N ALA A 214 0.11 20.14 -12.48
CA ALA A 214 0.16 19.45 -11.19
C ALA A 214 -1.22 18.99 -10.69
N GLN A 215 -2.26 19.78 -10.96
CA GLN A 215 -3.63 19.43 -10.61
C GLN A 215 -4.18 18.34 -11.53
N SER A 216 -3.81 18.36 -12.81
CA SER A 216 -4.18 17.30 -13.76
C SER A 216 -3.56 15.95 -13.40
N THR A 217 -2.29 15.91 -13.00
CA THR A 217 -1.61 14.68 -12.56
C THR A 217 -2.22 14.15 -11.27
N LEU A 218 -2.60 15.04 -10.34
CA LEU A 218 -3.28 14.65 -9.11
C LEU A 218 -4.67 14.02 -9.38
N ARG A 219 -5.44 14.59 -10.30
CA ARG A 219 -6.72 14.00 -10.74
C ARG A 219 -6.52 12.62 -11.35
N LEU A 220 -5.53 12.47 -12.23
CA LEU A 220 -5.21 11.19 -12.85
C LEU A 220 -4.77 10.14 -11.82
N HIS A 221 -3.89 10.50 -10.88
CA HIS A 221 -3.48 9.62 -9.79
C HIS A 221 -4.69 9.18 -8.95
N LYS A 222 -5.61 10.09 -8.63
CA LYS A 222 -6.85 9.75 -7.89
C LYS A 222 -7.76 8.80 -8.68
N THR A 223 -7.90 9.00 -10.00
CA THR A 223 -8.66 8.08 -10.85
C THR A 223 -8.01 6.70 -10.89
N LEU A 224 -6.69 6.62 -11.06
CA LEU A 224 -5.95 5.35 -11.04
C LEU A 224 -6.03 4.67 -9.66
N ALA A 225 -6.05 5.46 -8.57
CA ALA A 225 -6.24 4.96 -7.22
C ALA A 225 -7.57 4.23 -7.03
N TRP A 226 -8.65 4.75 -7.64
CA TRP A 226 -9.92 4.04 -7.67
C TRP A 226 -9.85 2.73 -8.48
N VAL A 227 -9.20 2.77 -9.65
CA VAL A 227 -9.07 1.57 -10.51
C VAL A 227 -8.31 0.46 -9.79
N HIS A 228 -7.10 0.74 -9.28
CA HIS A 228 -6.33 -0.29 -8.58
C HIS A 228 -6.93 -0.63 -7.21
N GLY A 229 -7.64 0.29 -6.56
CA GLY A 229 -8.36 0.02 -5.31
C GLY A 229 -9.49 -0.99 -5.47
N VAL A 230 -10.32 -0.84 -6.51
CA VAL A 230 -11.36 -1.83 -6.83
C VAL A 230 -10.72 -3.18 -7.19
N GLY A 231 -9.65 -3.16 -7.98
CA GLY A 231 -8.89 -4.34 -8.34
C GLY A 231 -8.38 -5.14 -7.13
N MET A 232 -7.77 -4.45 -6.16
CA MET A 232 -7.27 -5.06 -4.92
C MET A 232 -8.36 -5.75 -4.09
N VAL A 233 -9.62 -5.31 -4.20
CA VAL A 233 -10.76 -5.97 -3.54
C VAL A 233 -11.25 -7.18 -4.36
N LEU A 234 -11.31 -7.05 -5.69
CA LEU A 234 -11.82 -8.11 -6.57
C LEU A 234 -10.90 -9.32 -6.62
N LEU A 235 -9.58 -9.12 -6.64
CA LEU A 235 -8.59 -10.20 -6.74
C LEU A 235 -8.76 -11.32 -5.70
N PRO A 236 -8.79 -11.06 -4.38
CA PRO A 236 -8.96 -12.12 -3.38
C PRO A 236 -10.31 -12.83 -3.52
N ILE A 237 -11.37 -12.11 -3.90
CA ILE A 237 -12.70 -12.70 -4.14
C ILE A 237 -12.63 -13.66 -5.33
N LEU A 238 -12.09 -13.22 -6.47
CA LEU A 238 -11.94 -14.05 -7.67
C LEU A 238 -11.04 -15.26 -7.41
N GLY A 239 -9.97 -15.11 -6.64
CA GLY A 239 -9.09 -16.21 -6.24
C GLY A 239 -9.82 -17.25 -5.39
N LEU A 240 -10.63 -16.81 -4.43
CA LEU A 240 -11.46 -17.68 -3.59
C LEU A 240 -12.53 -18.42 -4.41
N LEU A 241 -13.25 -17.70 -5.29
CA LEU A 241 -14.28 -18.28 -6.15
C LEU A 241 -13.69 -19.30 -7.14
N SER A 242 -12.52 -19.00 -7.69
CA SER A 242 -11.76 -19.93 -8.53
C SER A 242 -11.40 -21.22 -7.79
N ALA A 243 -10.91 -21.11 -6.55
CA ALA A 243 -10.47 -22.26 -5.75
C ALA A 243 -11.64 -23.05 -5.15
N ARG A 244 -12.78 -22.41 -4.89
CA ARG A 244 -13.94 -22.98 -4.19
C ARG A 244 -15.28 -22.61 -4.86
N PRO A 245 -15.53 -23.07 -6.10
CA PRO A 245 -16.78 -22.80 -6.81
C PRO A 245 -18.05 -23.28 -6.06
N GLN A 246 -17.92 -24.25 -5.16
CA GLN A 246 -19.02 -24.79 -4.36
C GLN A 246 -19.65 -23.77 -3.41
N ILE A 247 -18.94 -22.66 -3.10
CA ILE A 247 -19.51 -21.54 -2.33
C ILE A 247 -20.73 -20.94 -3.05
N LEU A 248 -20.82 -21.09 -4.37
CA LEU A 248 -21.95 -20.63 -5.19
C LEU A 248 -22.97 -21.74 -5.50
N GLY A 249 -22.85 -22.94 -4.90
CA GLY A 249 -23.75 -24.06 -5.15
C GLY A 249 -23.51 -24.79 -6.48
N ILE A 250 -22.34 -24.60 -7.10
CA ILE A 250 -21.95 -25.34 -8.30
C ILE A 250 -21.37 -26.68 -7.85
N ASP A 251 -22.19 -27.74 -7.89
CA ASP A 251 -21.81 -29.07 -7.39
C ASP A 251 -21.35 -30.04 -8.48
N ASN A 252 -21.81 -29.84 -9.72
CA ASN A 252 -21.42 -30.66 -10.87
C ASN A 252 -19.92 -30.48 -11.21
N GLN A 253 -19.21 -31.58 -11.45
CA GLN A 253 -17.77 -31.55 -11.69
C GLN A 253 -17.36 -30.79 -12.96
N ASP A 254 -18.11 -30.95 -14.05
CA ASP A 254 -17.82 -30.29 -15.33
C ASP A 254 -18.08 -28.78 -15.21
N ASP A 255 -19.20 -28.39 -14.61
CA ASP A 255 -19.55 -26.98 -14.36
C ASP A 255 -18.52 -26.30 -13.44
N ARG A 256 -18.05 -27.00 -12.42
CA ARG A 256 -16.99 -26.51 -11.53
C ARG A 256 -15.68 -26.29 -12.27
N ALA A 257 -15.30 -27.23 -13.13
CA ALA A 257 -14.08 -27.12 -13.90
C ALA A 257 -14.13 -25.92 -14.85
N ASP A 258 -15.25 -25.73 -15.55
CA ASP A 258 -15.45 -24.59 -16.45
C ASP A 258 -15.49 -23.25 -15.69
N PHE A 259 -16.22 -23.18 -14.58
CA PHE A 259 -16.28 -21.99 -13.74
C PHE A 259 -14.91 -21.62 -13.16
N SER A 260 -14.13 -22.59 -12.66
CA SER A 260 -12.78 -22.32 -12.15
C SER A 260 -11.84 -21.85 -13.27
N ARG A 261 -11.99 -22.32 -14.52
CA ARG A 261 -11.23 -21.80 -15.68
C ARG A 261 -11.61 -20.35 -15.97
N ALA A 262 -12.90 -20.04 -15.94
CA ALA A 262 -13.43 -18.69 -16.11
C ALA A 262 -12.88 -17.71 -15.07
N MET A 263 -12.96 -18.09 -13.78
CA MET A 263 -12.52 -17.25 -12.68
C MET A 263 -11.00 -17.06 -12.67
N ARG A 264 -10.20 -18.09 -12.98
CA ARG A 264 -8.74 -17.93 -13.15
C ARG A 264 -8.40 -16.95 -14.25
N THR A 265 -9.06 -17.09 -15.40
CA THR A 265 -8.84 -16.18 -16.53
C THR A 265 -9.16 -14.74 -16.15
N THR A 266 -10.32 -14.53 -15.52
CA THR A 266 -10.75 -13.21 -15.05
C THR A 266 -9.80 -12.65 -14.01
N HIS A 267 -9.36 -13.46 -13.05
CA HIS A 267 -8.41 -13.07 -12.01
C HIS A 267 -7.09 -12.58 -12.61
N VAL A 268 -6.54 -13.26 -13.62
CA VAL A 268 -5.30 -12.83 -14.31
C VAL A 268 -5.48 -11.48 -14.99
N PHE A 269 -6.58 -11.26 -15.74
CA PHE A 269 -6.81 -9.96 -16.38
C PHE A 269 -6.98 -8.83 -15.39
N VAL A 270 -7.77 -9.05 -14.34
CA VAL A 270 -7.96 -8.07 -13.27
C VAL A 270 -6.63 -7.80 -12.57
N GLY A 271 -5.78 -8.82 -12.39
CA GLY A 271 -4.45 -8.70 -11.80
C GLY A 271 -3.57 -7.77 -12.60
N LEU A 272 -3.37 -8.10 -13.88
CA LEU A 272 -2.59 -7.28 -14.81
C LEU A 272 -3.09 -5.83 -14.90
N ALA A 273 -4.41 -5.63 -14.99
CA ALA A 273 -5.01 -4.29 -15.04
C ALA A 273 -4.78 -3.52 -13.72
N THR A 274 -4.92 -4.19 -12.58
CA THR A 274 -4.67 -3.61 -11.25
C THR A 274 -3.21 -3.21 -11.09
N PHE A 275 -2.29 -4.11 -11.47
CA PHE A 275 -0.86 -3.87 -11.39
C PHE A 275 -0.40 -2.75 -12.34
N ALA A 276 -0.94 -2.70 -13.55
CA ALA A 276 -0.68 -1.61 -14.49
C ALA A 276 -1.18 -0.26 -13.93
N ALA A 277 -2.40 -0.20 -13.42
CA ALA A 277 -2.94 1.01 -12.80
C ALA A 277 -2.12 1.48 -11.59
N LEU A 278 -1.71 0.55 -10.72
CA LEU A 278 -0.82 0.82 -9.59
C LEU A 278 0.55 1.36 -10.04
N THR A 279 1.12 0.75 -11.08
CA THR A 279 2.42 1.15 -11.64
C THR A 279 2.36 2.56 -12.23
N VAL A 280 1.33 2.87 -13.01
CA VAL A 280 1.16 4.22 -13.57
C VAL A 280 0.89 5.24 -12.46
N ALA A 281 0.08 4.90 -11.44
CA ALA A 281 -0.19 5.78 -10.30
C ALA A 281 1.11 6.11 -9.54
N GLY A 282 1.96 5.11 -9.29
CA GLY A 282 3.27 5.29 -8.66
C GLY A 282 4.25 6.09 -9.52
N ALA A 283 4.25 5.88 -10.84
CA ALA A 283 5.09 6.65 -11.76
C ALA A 283 4.72 8.14 -11.82
N LEU A 284 3.46 8.50 -11.53
CA LEU A 284 3.02 9.91 -11.43
C LEU A 284 3.41 10.57 -10.10
N GLU A 285 3.80 9.78 -9.10
CA GLU A 285 4.20 10.25 -7.77
C GLU A 285 5.72 10.53 -7.67
N PHE A 286 6.51 10.07 -8.64
CA PHE A 286 7.97 10.20 -8.71
C PHE A 286 8.42 11.16 -9.80
#